data_AF-A0A9X4NGC5-F1
#
_entry.id   AF-A0A9X4NGC5-F1
#
_cell.length_a   1.000
_cell.length_b   1.000
_cell.length_c   1.000
_cell.angle_alpha   90.00
_cell.angle_beta   90.00
_cell.angle_gamma   90.00
#
_symmetry.space_group_name_H-M   'P 1'
#
loop_
_entity.id
_entity.type
_entity.pdbx_description
1 polymer ?
#
loop_
_entity_poly.entity_id
_entity_poly.type
_entity_poly.pdbx_seq_one_letter_code
_entity_poly.pdbx_strand_id
1 'polypeptide(L)'
;MMLSSQCFQAEKEYKEVYIHFKTACCLDWDKEDEIIKAYKRALIILDHLKSIYPSLYKVYKNYEIKIIGLYNSSVLFLWNERNKSYGRS
;
A
#
# COMPACT_ATOMS: atom_id res chain seq x y z
N MET A 1 24.62 -14.27 -16.57
CA MET A 1 23.22 -13.78 -16.67
C MET A 1 22.54 -13.98 -15.32
N MET A 2 22.39 -12.93 -14.50
CA MET A 2 21.72 -12.98 -13.18
C MET A 2 20.55 -11.97 -13.03
N LEU A 3 20.32 -11.15 -14.07
CA LEU A 3 19.37 -10.02 -14.00
C LEU A 3 17.89 -10.47 -13.98
N SER A 4 17.52 -11.59 -14.61
CA SER A 4 16.13 -12.05 -14.66
C SER A 4 15.61 -12.55 -13.30
N SER A 5 16.46 -13.21 -12.51
CA SER A 5 16.10 -13.72 -11.18
C SER A 5 15.90 -12.61 -10.16
N GLN A 6 16.76 -11.57 -10.17
CA GLN A 6 16.63 -10.42 -9.27
C GLN A 6 15.40 -9.56 -9.60
N CYS A 7 15.09 -9.37 -10.88
CA CYS A 7 13.86 -8.68 -11.30
C CYS A 7 12.60 -9.41 -10.82
N PHE A 8 12.55 -10.73 -11.00
CA PHE A 8 11.41 -11.55 -10.57
C PHE A 8 11.24 -11.53 -9.04
N GLN A 9 12.33 -11.66 -8.31
CA GLN A 9 12.32 -11.64 -6.84
C GLN A 9 11.84 -10.29 -6.31
N ALA A 10 12.36 -9.19 -6.85
CA ALA A 10 11.94 -7.85 -6.45
C ALA A 10 10.45 -7.60 -6.74
N GLU A 11 9.96 -7.96 -7.93
CA GLU A 11 8.54 -7.79 -8.26
C GLU A 11 7.63 -8.60 -7.33
N LYS A 12 8.05 -9.81 -6.94
CA LYS A 12 7.35 -10.62 -5.95
C LYS A 12 7.29 -9.91 -4.59
N GLU A 13 8.41 -9.37 -4.12
CA GLU A 13 8.47 -8.64 -2.84
C GLU A 13 7.59 -7.38 -2.86
N TYR A 14 7.67 -6.57 -3.91
CA TYR A 14 6.80 -5.41 -4.09
C TYR A 14 5.32 -5.80 -4.12
N LYS A 15 4.98 -6.93 -4.77
CA LYS A 15 3.62 -7.46 -4.81
C LYS A 15 3.12 -7.90 -3.45
N GLU A 16 3.95 -8.57 -2.66
CA GLU A 16 3.62 -9.00 -1.31
C GLU A 16 3.30 -7.79 -0.42
N VAL A 17 4.11 -6.73 -0.48
CA VAL A 17 3.84 -5.48 0.25
C VAL A 17 2.46 -4.92 -0.09
N TYR A 18 2.12 -4.87 -1.38
CA TYR A 18 0.81 -4.40 -1.83
C TYR A 18 -0.34 -5.30 -1.36
N ILE A 19 -0.16 -6.63 -1.41
CA ILE A 19 -1.17 -7.58 -0.92
C ILE A 19 -1.40 -7.38 0.58
N HIS A 20 -0.33 -7.29 1.38
CA HIS A 20 -0.46 -7.06 2.82
C HIS A 20 -1.17 -5.74 3.14
N PHE A 21 -0.81 -4.67 2.44
CA PHE A 21 -1.49 -3.38 2.62
C PHE A 21 -2.97 -3.45 2.23
N LYS A 22 -3.29 -4.09 1.10
CA LYS A 22 -4.66 -4.29 0.65
C LYS A 22 -5.48 -5.09 1.66
N THR A 23 -4.90 -6.15 2.20
CA THR A 23 -5.55 -6.98 3.23
C THR A 23 -5.82 -6.17 4.50
N ALA A 24 -4.87 -5.35 4.96
CA ALA A 24 -5.08 -4.49 6.12
C ALA A 24 -6.24 -3.50 5.90
N CYS A 25 -6.33 -2.89 4.71
CA CYS A 25 -7.44 -2.01 4.37
C CYS A 25 -8.81 -2.71 4.39
N CYS A 26 -8.86 -4.02 4.11
CA CYS A 26 -10.09 -4.80 4.14
C CYS A 26 -10.46 -5.27 5.55
N LEU A 27 -9.47 -5.67 6.37
CA LEU A 27 -9.71 -6.20 7.72
C LEU A 27 -10.03 -5.11 8.74
N ASP A 28 -9.34 -3.97 8.65
CA ASP A 28 -9.48 -2.84 9.58
C ASP A 28 -10.19 -1.65 8.92
N TRP A 29 -11.14 -1.94 8.04
CA TRP A 29 -11.86 -0.98 7.21
C TRP A 29 -12.61 0.11 7.99
N ASP A 30 -12.83 -0.08 9.29
CA ASP A 30 -13.46 0.83 10.25
C ASP A 30 -12.45 1.59 11.13
N LYS A 31 -11.19 1.14 11.17
CA LYS A 31 -10.12 1.68 12.02
C LYS A 31 -9.11 2.46 11.20
N GLU A 32 -9.39 3.75 11.06
CA GLU A 32 -8.52 4.70 10.36
C GLU A 32 -7.05 4.64 10.83
N ASP A 33 -6.81 4.53 12.14
CA ASP A 33 -5.45 4.46 12.69
C ASP A 33 -4.67 3.22 12.21
N GLU A 34 -5.34 2.07 12.08
CA GLU A 34 -4.71 0.84 11.60
C GLU A 34 -4.41 0.92 10.10
N ILE A 35 -5.29 1.55 9.32
CA ILE A 35 -5.04 1.84 7.90
C ILE A 35 -3.83 2.77 7.75
N ILE A 36 -3.73 3.82 8.58
CA ILE A 36 -2.57 4.74 8.59
C ILE A 36 -1.28 4.00 8.95
N LYS A 37 -1.30 3.14 9.97
CA LYS A 37 -0.14 2.32 10.36
C LYS A 37 0.28 1.37 9.23
N ALA A 38 -0.68 0.69 8.60
CA ALA A 38 -0.42 -0.21 7.48
C ALA A 38 0.18 0.55 6.29
N TYR A 39 -0.33 1.74 5.98
CA TYR A 39 0.19 2.60 4.92
C TYR A 39 1.65 3.01 5.19
N LYS A 40 1.94 3.53 6.38
CA LYS A 40 3.31 3.90 6.78
C LYS A 40 4.26 2.71 6.68
N ARG A 41 3.83 1.53 7.16
CA ARG A 41 4.63 0.30 7.09
C ARG A 41 4.91 -0.11 5.64
N ALA A 42 3.91 -0.03 4.76
CA ALA A 42 4.08 -0.35 3.35
C ALA A 42 5.09 0.57 2.67
N LEU A 43 5.05 1.88 2.95
CA LEU A 43 6.02 2.84 2.41
C LEU A 43 7.45 2.59 2.89
N ILE A 44 7.65 2.26 4.17
CA ILE A 44 8.97 1.93 4.71
C ILE A 44 9.56 0.72 3.99
N ILE A 45 8.76 -0.33 3.78
CA ILE A 45 9.23 -1.52 3.07
C ILE A 45 9.50 -1.20 1.60
N LEU A 46 8.63 -0.42 0.94
CA LEU A 46 8.87 0.03 -0.44
C LEU A 46 10.18 0.81 -0.59
N ASP A 47 10.48 1.71 0.33
CA ASP A 47 11.72 2.50 0.30
C ASP A 47 12.95 1.62 0.54
N HIS A 48 12.85 0.64 1.45
CA HIS A 48 13.90 -0.35 1.65
C HIS A 48 14.15 -1.18 0.38
N LEU A 49 13.10 -1.69 -0.27
CA LEU A 49 13.20 -2.44 -1.52
C LEU A 49 13.77 -1.60 -2.66
N LYS A 50 13.48 -0.29 -2.70
CA LYS A 50 14.08 0.65 -3.66
C LYS A 50 15.59 0.78 -3.46
N SER A 51 16.08 0.74 -2.22
CA SER A 51 17.51 0.72 -1.93
C SER A 51 18.19 -0.58 -2.38
N ILE A 52 17.49 -1.72 -2.29
CA ILE A 52 18.02 -3.02 -2.72
C ILE A 52 18.00 -3.16 -4.25
N TYR A 53 16.94 -2.65 -4.89
CA TYR A 53 16.69 -2.80 -6.32
C TYR A 53 16.54 -1.45 -7.04
N PRO A 54 17.58 -0.59 -7.07
CA PRO A 54 17.48 0.77 -7.61
C PRO A 54 17.18 0.82 -9.11
N SER A 55 17.56 -0.22 -9.86
CA SER A 55 17.29 -0.35 -11.29
C SER A 55 15.81 -0.62 -11.63
N LEU A 56 14.98 -0.95 -10.63
CA LEU A 56 13.56 -1.29 -10.81
C LEU A 56 12.61 -0.15 -10.45
N TYR A 57 13.05 1.09 -10.64
CA TYR A 57 12.27 2.30 -10.35
C TYR A 57 10.84 2.26 -10.91
N LYS A 58 10.64 1.74 -12.14
CA LYS A 58 9.30 1.60 -12.74
C LYS A 58 8.38 0.69 -11.94
N VAL A 59 8.91 -0.42 -11.40
CA VAL A 59 8.14 -1.38 -10.59
C VAL A 59 7.78 -0.74 -9.26
N TYR A 60 8.77 -0.20 -8.55
CA TYR A 60 8.57 0.55 -7.31
C TYR A 60 7.50 1.63 -7.47
N LYS A 61 7.62 2.47 -8.52
CA LYS A 61 6.70 3.60 -8.72
C LYS A 61 5.27 3.16 -8.98
N ASN A 62 5.08 2.04 -9.69
CA ASN A 62 3.76 1.45 -9.91
C ASN A 62 3.11 1.01 -8.59
N TYR A 63 3.86 0.33 -7.71
CA TYR A 63 3.35 -0.12 -6.41
C TYR A 63 3.13 1.03 -5.44
N GLU A 64 3.98 2.06 -5.45
CA GLU A 64 3.77 3.29 -4.70
C GLU A 64 2.44 3.97 -5.08
N ILE A 65 2.18 4.13 -6.39
CA ILE A 65 0.91 4.72 -6.87
C ILE A 65 -0.29 3.88 -6.40
N LYS A 66 -0.21 2.55 -6.51
CA LYS A 66 -1.29 1.65 -6.06
C LYS A 66 -1.55 1.77 -4.56
N ILE A 67 -0.51 1.83 -3.74
CA ILE A 67 -0.62 1.95 -2.28
C ILE A 67 -1.23 3.31 -1.91
N ILE A 68 -0.75 4.41 -2.49
CA ILE A 68 -1.29 5.76 -2.25
C ILE A 68 -2.76 5.84 -2.70
N GLY A 69 -3.08 5.33 -3.89
CA GLY A 69 -4.44 5.36 -4.42
C GLY A 69 -5.42 4.58 -3.54
N LEU A 70 -5.02 3.40 -3.07
CA LEU A 70 -5.84 2.59 -2.18
C LEU A 70 -6.01 3.27 -0.81
N TYR A 71 -4.94 3.79 -0.22
CA TYR A 71 -4.99 4.55 1.04
C TYR A 71 -5.99 5.72 0.96
N ASN A 72 -5.86 6.57 -0.07
CA ASN A 72 -6.75 7.72 -0.26
C ASN A 72 -8.21 7.29 -0.41
N SER A 73 -8.45 6.21 -1.16
CA SER A 73 -9.80 5.67 -1.37
C SER A 73 -10.40 5.14 -0.06
N SER A 74 -9.60 4.43 0.74
CA SER A 74 -10.02 3.89 2.05
C SER A 74 -10.33 5.01 3.04
N VAL A 75 -9.50 6.05 3.13
CA VAL A 75 -9.74 7.20 4.02
C VAL A 75 -10.95 8.00 3.57
N LEU A 76 -11.11 8.26 2.27
CA LEU A 76 -12.28 8.96 1.73
C LEU A 76 -13.58 8.20 2.04
N PHE A 77 -13.57 6.88 1.86
CA PHE A 77 -14.70 6.02 2.18
C PHE A 77 -15.07 6.13 3.67
N LEU A 78 -14.09 5.98 4.56
CA LEU A 78 -14.27 6.10 6.01
C LEU A 78 -14.87 7.46 6.40
N TRP A 79 -14.36 8.55 5.82
CA TRP A 79 -14.86 9.89 6.09
C TRP A 79 -16.32 10.06 5.64
N ASN A 80 -16.67 9.55 4.46
CA ASN A 80 -18.04 9.56 3.96
C ASN A 80 -19.00 8.75 4.83
N GLU A 81 -18.59 7.56 5.28
CA GLU A 81 -19.40 6.71 6.15
C GLU A 81 -19.62 7.35 7.54
N ARG A 82 -18.60 8.02 8.10
CA ARG A 82 -18.76 8.83 9.32
C ARG A 82 -19.78 9.95 9.11
N ASN A 83 -19.66 10.73 8.04
CA ASN A 83 -20.57 11.85 7.77
C ASN A 83 -22.03 11.40 7.55
N LYS A 84 -22.26 10.25 6.89
CA LYS A 84 -23.61 9.65 6.78
C LYS A 84 -24.20 9.26 8.12
N SER A 85 -23.36 8.80 9.05
CA SER A 85 -23.78 8.38 10.39
C SER A 85 -24.21 9.59 11.23
N TYR A 86 -23.49 10.72 11.11
CA TYR A 86 -23.83 11.96 11.82
C TYR A 86 -25.00 12.75 11.18
N GLY A 87 -25.21 12.65 9.87
CA GLY A 87 -26.32 13.32 9.17
C GLY A 87 -27.70 12.65 9.32
N ARG A 88 -27.78 11.54 10.06
CA ARG A 88 -29.02 10.79 10.33
C ARG A 88 -29.60 11.03 11.74
N SER A 89 -29.08 12.01 12.48
CA SER A 89 -29.62 12.44 13.78
C SER A 89 -30.65 13.55 13.63
#